data_AF-A0A2N6CBL3-F1
#
_entry.id   AF-A0A2N6CBL3-F1
#
_cell.length_a   1.000
_cell.length_b   1.000
_cell.length_c   1.000
_cell.angle_alpha   90.00
_cell.angle_beta   90.00
_cell.angle_gamma   90.00
#
_symmetry.space_group_name_H-M   'P 1'
#
loop_
_entity.id
_entity.type
_entity.pdbx_description
1 polymer ?
#
loop_
_entity_poly.entity_id
_entity_poly.type
_entity_poly.pdbx_seq_one_letter_code
_entity_poly.pdbx_strand_id
1 'polypeptide(L)'
;MEKIRLNYHLKLQEMCDCYMETDFLAAMQSMTGGESKDLQEDAIKYLALTIMYAITQKAEKLSFKKRGDELKVTIKNGSKEKLPLPVVAIVDKVFEIMRTILHIEEDKGEMEFSLGLRSGEVNVMVKVAREGDKQSLKIKFPQQ
;
A
#
# COMPACT_ATOMS: atom_id res chain seq x y z
N MET A 1 25.41 2.81 18.67
CA MET A 1 25.07 2.38 17.30
C MET A 1 23.56 2.18 17.24
N GLU A 2 22.81 3.27 17.14
CA GLU A 2 21.38 3.20 16.86
C GLU A 2 21.23 2.81 15.40
N LYS A 3 20.74 1.59 15.15
CA LYS A 3 20.29 1.18 13.82
C LYS A 3 19.32 2.27 13.36
N ILE A 4 19.66 2.97 12.27
CA ILE A 4 18.74 3.83 11.53
C ILE A 4 17.50 2.98 11.26
N ARG A 5 16.49 3.05 12.13
CA ARG A 5 15.22 2.37 11.93
C ARG A 5 14.66 3.08 10.71
N LEU A 6 14.68 2.40 9.56
CA LEU A 6 13.92 2.80 8.39
C LEU A 6 12.50 3.08 8.85
N ASN A 7 12.17 4.35 9.03
CA ASN A 7 10.87 4.75 9.52
C ASN A 7 9.93 4.75 8.31
N TYR A 8 9.60 3.53 7.87
CA TYR A 8 8.75 3.32 6.70
C TYR A 8 7.40 4.03 6.84
N HIS A 9 6.92 4.21 8.07
CA HIS A 9 5.74 5.01 8.36
C HIS A 9 5.93 6.47 7.92
N LEU A 10 7.00 7.12 8.40
CA LEU A 10 7.33 8.49 8.00
C LEU A 10 7.58 8.60 6.49
N LYS A 11 8.33 7.67 5.92
CA LYS A 11 8.62 7.68 4.47
C LYS A 11 7.36 7.51 3.63
N LEU A 12 6.40 6.70 4.08
CA LEU A 12 5.10 6.56 3.43
C LEU A 12 4.30 7.88 3.50
N GLN A 13 4.31 8.56 4.65
CA GLN A 13 3.66 9.88 4.79
C GLN A 13 4.27 10.91 3.84
N GLU A 14 5.60 11.00 3.79
CA GLU A 14 6.31 11.89 2.86
C GLU A 14 5.98 11.58 1.40
N MET A 15 5.89 10.30 1.03
CA MET A 15 5.52 9.90 -0.34
C MET A 15 4.07 10.24 -0.66
N CYS A 16 3.13 10.01 0.27
CA CYS A 16 1.74 10.42 0.07
C CYS A 16 1.62 11.94 -0.15
N ASP A 17 2.39 12.75 0.59
CA ASP A 17 2.43 14.20 0.41
C ASP A 17 3.01 14.59 -0.96
N CYS A 18 4.15 14.00 -1.33
CA CYS A 18 4.83 14.28 -2.59
C CYS A 18 3.96 13.99 -3.82
N TYR A 19 3.12 12.95 -3.77
CA TYR A 19 2.26 12.55 -4.88
C TYR A 19 0.82 13.07 -4.76
N MET A 20 0.47 13.87 -3.75
CA MET A 20 -0.92 14.28 -3.47
C MET A 20 -1.64 14.95 -4.64
N GLU A 21 -0.93 15.66 -5.50
CA GLU A 21 -1.47 16.39 -6.67
C GLU A 21 -1.14 15.70 -8.01
N THR A 22 -0.64 14.46 -7.98
CA THR A 22 -0.25 13.70 -9.18
C THR A 22 -1.43 12.89 -9.73
N ASP A 23 -1.40 12.62 -11.04
CA ASP A 23 -2.27 11.60 -11.64
C ASP A 23 -1.85 10.20 -11.17
N PHE A 24 -2.57 9.69 -10.16
CA PHE A 24 -2.22 8.43 -9.50
C PHE A 24 -2.24 7.24 -10.45
N LEU A 25 -3.21 7.19 -11.39
CA LEU A 25 -3.33 6.07 -12.33
C LEU A 25 -2.20 6.10 -13.34
N ALA A 26 -1.88 7.25 -13.93
CA ALA A 26 -0.76 7.38 -14.85
C ALA A 26 0.57 7.05 -14.15
N ALA A 27 0.75 7.50 -12.91
CA ALA A 27 1.93 7.17 -12.11
C ALA A 27 2.02 5.66 -11.83
N MET A 28 0.92 5.01 -11.44
CA MET A 28 0.90 3.55 -11.25
C MET A 28 1.14 2.80 -12.56
N GLN A 29 0.58 3.26 -13.69
CA GLN A 29 0.79 2.68 -15.01
C GLN A 29 2.26 2.73 -15.44
N SER A 30 2.98 3.82 -15.13
CA SER A 30 4.41 3.94 -15.41
C SER A 30 5.27 2.89 -14.68
N MET A 31 4.73 2.27 -13.62
CA MET A 31 5.40 1.22 -12.84
C MET A 31 5.03 -0.20 -13.31
N THR A 32 4.15 -0.32 -14.31
CA THR A 32 3.76 -1.61 -14.88
C THR A 32 4.82 -2.09 -15.88
N GLY A 33 5.29 -3.33 -15.74
CA GLY A 33 6.22 -3.96 -16.67
C GLY A 33 7.65 -3.39 -16.73
N GLY A 34 7.98 -2.40 -15.88
CA GLY A 34 9.33 -1.83 -15.79
C GLY A 34 10.23 -2.52 -14.76
N GLU A 35 11.54 -2.39 -14.93
CA GLU A 35 12.52 -2.79 -13.92
C GLU A 35 12.60 -1.73 -12.81
N SER A 36 12.56 -2.17 -11.56
CA SER A 36 12.70 -1.29 -10.41
C SER A 36 14.19 -1.03 -10.14
N LYS A 37 14.58 0.25 -10.13
CA LYS A 37 15.95 0.66 -9.77
C LYS A 37 16.15 0.64 -8.25
N ASP A 38 15.10 0.95 -7.50
CA ASP A 38 15.07 0.88 -6.05
C ASP A 38 13.73 0.27 -5.60
N LEU A 39 13.76 -1.04 -5.31
CA LEU A 39 12.56 -1.80 -4.94
C LEU A 39 11.86 -1.23 -3.71
N GLN A 40 12.62 -0.64 -2.79
CA GLN A 40 12.06 -0.11 -1.56
C GLN A 40 11.33 1.20 -1.82
N GLU A 41 11.95 2.15 -2.50
CA GLU A 41 11.29 3.41 -2.88
C GLU A 41 10.11 3.18 -3.80
N ASP A 42 10.24 2.31 -4.80
CA ASP A 42 9.15 1.98 -5.72
C ASP A 42 7.97 1.32 -4.99
N ALA A 43 8.23 0.48 -3.98
CA ALA A 43 7.18 -0.11 -3.16
C ALA A 43 6.46 0.93 -2.29
N ILE A 44 7.20 1.82 -1.63
CA ILE A 44 6.59 2.88 -0.82
C ILE A 44 5.79 3.83 -1.73
N LYS A 45 6.34 4.20 -2.89
CA LYS A 45 5.67 5.02 -3.91
C LYS A 45 4.37 4.36 -4.37
N TYR A 46 4.42 3.09 -4.75
CA TYR A 46 3.22 2.39 -5.21
C TYR A 46 2.17 2.28 -4.10
N LEU A 47 2.59 2.01 -2.86
CA LEU A 47 1.70 2.02 -1.70
C LEU A 47 1.07 3.40 -1.47
N ALA A 48 1.84 4.47 -1.55
CA ALA A 48 1.35 5.83 -1.44
C ALA A 48 0.31 6.15 -2.53
N LEU A 49 0.64 5.88 -3.81
CA LEU A 49 -0.26 6.14 -4.95
C LEU A 49 -1.58 5.38 -4.82
N THR A 50 -1.55 4.11 -4.41
CA THR A 50 -2.76 3.30 -4.24
C THR A 50 -3.62 3.76 -3.07
N ILE A 51 -3.01 4.18 -1.95
CA ILE A 51 -3.73 4.76 -0.80
C ILE A 51 -4.35 6.09 -1.21
N MET A 52 -3.60 6.98 -1.84
CA MET A 52 -4.08 8.29 -2.27
C MET A 52 -5.22 8.15 -3.28
N TYR A 53 -5.06 7.28 -4.29
CA TYR A 53 -6.13 6.97 -5.23
C TYR A 53 -7.38 6.43 -4.51
N ALA A 54 -7.21 5.51 -3.55
CA ALA A 54 -8.34 4.98 -2.79
C ALA A 54 -9.06 6.06 -1.96
N ILE A 55 -8.33 6.99 -1.34
CA ILE A 55 -8.89 8.14 -0.60
C ILE A 55 -9.63 9.07 -1.56
N THR A 56 -9.02 9.46 -2.67
CA THR A 56 -9.63 10.33 -3.70
C THR A 56 -10.91 9.70 -4.26
N GLN A 57 -10.92 8.39 -4.48
CA GLN A 57 -12.08 7.64 -4.96
C GLN A 57 -13.11 7.31 -3.87
N LYS A 58 -12.91 7.80 -2.62
CA LYS A 58 -13.72 7.48 -1.44
C LYS A 58 -13.97 5.97 -1.30
N ALA A 59 -12.92 5.18 -1.53
CA ALA A 59 -13.00 3.74 -1.50
C ALA A 59 -13.23 3.26 -0.06
N GLU A 60 -14.21 2.37 0.11
CA GLU A 60 -14.44 1.65 1.37
C GLU A 60 -13.25 0.74 1.71
N LYS A 61 -12.53 0.25 0.68
CA LYS A 61 -11.49 -0.76 0.85
C LYS A 61 -10.48 -0.79 -0.28
N LEU A 62 -9.21 -0.86 0.06
CA LEU A 62 -8.12 -1.26 -0.82
C LEU A 62 -7.67 -2.68 -0.46
N SER A 63 -7.37 -3.51 -1.45
CA SER A 63 -6.99 -4.91 -1.26
C SER A 63 -5.89 -5.32 -2.23
N PHE A 64 -4.77 -5.76 -1.67
CA PHE A 64 -3.68 -6.43 -2.36
C PHE A 64 -3.79 -7.93 -2.05
N LYS A 65 -3.75 -8.74 -3.10
CA LYS A 65 -3.74 -10.19 -3.01
C LYS A 65 -2.63 -10.73 -3.89
N LYS A 66 -1.83 -11.61 -3.33
CA LYS A 66 -0.81 -12.36 -4.05
C LYS A 66 -1.02 -13.85 -3.81
N ARG A 67 -0.87 -14.67 -4.85
CA ARG A 67 -0.86 -16.13 -4.81
C ARG A 67 0.13 -16.63 -5.84
N GLY A 68 1.32 -17.04 -5.41
CA GLY A 68 2.44 -17.35 -6.30
C GLY A 68 2.79 -16.12 -7.14
N ASP A 69 2.76 -16.29 -8.46
CA ASP A 69 2.95 -15.20 -9.45
C ASP A 69 1.67 -14.38 -9.71
N GLU A 70 0.50 -14.83 -9.24
CA GLU A 70 -0.74 -14.10 -9.48
C GLU A 70 -0.89 -12.95 -8.48
N LEU A 71 -0.77 -11.73 -8.99
CA LEU A 71 -0.97 -10.49 -8.25
C LEU A 71 -2.30 -9.82 -8.62
N LYS A 72 -3.05 -9.35 -7.61
CA LYS A 72 -4.30 -8.60 -7.77
C LYS A 72 -4.36 -7.45 -6.77
N VAL A 73 -4.42 -6.22 -7.28
CA VAL A 73 -4.66 -5.01 -6.50
C VAL A 73 -5.99 -4.41 -6.93
N THR A 74 -6.88 -4.19 -5.96
CA THR A 74 -8.25 -3.73 -6.23
C THR A 74 -8.73 -2.77 -5.17
N ILE A 75 -9.48 -1.75 -5.57
CA ILE A 75 -10.24 -0.89 -4.67
C ILE A 75 -11.74 -1.23 -4.73
N LYS A 76 -12.47 -0.88 -3.68
CA LYS A 76 -13.92 -0.99 -3.61
C LYS A 76 -14.51 0.36 -3.23
N ASN A 77 -15.27 0.98 -4.12
CA ASN A 77 -16.00 2.23 -3.92
C ASN A 77 -17.45 2.04 -4.40
N GLY A 78 -18.20 1.16 -3.73
CA GLY A 78 -19.49 0.64 -4.24
C GLY A 78 -19.32 -0.42 -5.33
N SER A 79 -18.47 -0.16 -6.34
CA SER A 79 -18.02 -1.13 -7.34
C SER A 79 -16.58 -1.59 -7.07
N LYS A 80 -16.18 -2.74 -7.61
CA LYS A 80 -14.82 -3.26 -7.47
C LYS A 80 -14.00 -2.95 -8.70
N GLU A 81 -12.96 -2.14 -8.54
CA GLU A 81 -12.07 -1.71 -9.61
C GLU A 81 -10.68 -2.33 -9.44
N LYS A 82 -10.03 -2.67 -10.57
CA LYS A 82 -8.65 -3.20 -10.59
C LYS A 82 -7.68 -2.06 -10.84
N LEU A 83 -6.61 -2.00 -10.05
CA LEU A 83 -5.54 -1.02 -10.22
C LEU A 83 -4.43 -1.56 -11.12
N PRO A 84 -3.61 -0.68 -11.74
CA PRO A 84 -2.43 -1.09 -12.48
C PRO A 84 -1.48 -1.86 -11.57
N LEU A 85 -0.99 -3.01 -12.05
CA LEU A 85 -0.18 -3.92 -11.26
C LEU A 85 1.31 -3.71 -11.56
N PRO A 86 2.15 -3.39 -10.56
CA PRO A 86 3.58 -3.28 -10.75
C PRO A 86 4.19 -4.68 -10.84
N VAL A 87 5.51 -4.75 -11.03
CA VAL A 87 6.23 -6.04 -10.97
C VAL A 87 6.07 -6.70 -9.60
N VAL A 88 6.05 -8.04 -9.58
CA VAL A 88 5.78 -8.85 -8.38
C VAL A 88 6.69 -8.45 -7.20
N ALA A 89 7.98 -8.18 -7.49
CA ALA A 89 8.96 -7.77 -6.49
C ALA A 89 8.58 -6.50 -5.73
N ILE A 90 7.94 -5.52 -6.39
CA ILE A 90 7.46 -4.30 -5.74
C ILE A 90 6.36 -4.65 -4.73
N VAL A 91 5.42 -5.53 -5.10
CA VAL A 91 4.33 -5.87 -4.18
C VAL A 91 4.79 -6.75 -3.02
N ASP A 92 5.72 -7.68 -3.23
CA ASP A 92 6.37 -8.37 -2.10
C ASP A 92 6.93 -7.37 -1.10
N LYS A 93 7.62 -6.35 -1.61
CA LYS A 93 8.20 -5.34 -0.77
C LYS A 93 7.14 -4.49 -0.05
N VAL A 94 6.00 -4.19 -0.69
CA VAL A 94 4.85 -3.55 -0.04
C VAL A 94 4.35 -4.38 1.16
N PHE A 95 4.25 -5.70 1.02
CA PHE A 95 3.85 -6.57 2.14
C PHE A 95 4.86 -6.52 3.29
N GLU A 96 6.16 -6.56 3.00
CA GLU A 96 7.21 -6.46 4.01
C GLU A 96 7.18 -5.11 4.74
N ILE A 97 7.06 -4.02 3.98
CA ILE A 97 6.98 -2.65 4.52
C ILE A 97 5.77 -2.53 5.46
N MET A 98 4.58 -2.93 5.01
CA MET A 98 3.38 -2.85 5.84
C MET A 98 3.47 -3.70 7.11
N ARG A 99 4.02 -4.91 7.02
CA ARG A 99 4.24 -5.74 8.21
C ARG A 99 5.23 -5.11 9.18
N THR A 100 6.29 -4.49 8.67
CA THR A 100 7.28 -3.80 9.49
C THR A 100 6.68 -2.57 10.17
N ILE A 101 5.88 -1.78 9.46
CA ILE A 101 5.15 -0.62 10.00
C ILE A 101 4.21 -1.04 11.13
N LEU A 102 3.44 -2.11 10.91
CA LEU A 102 2.44 -2.60 11.87
C LEU A 102 3.05 -3.48 12.96
N HIS A 103 4.34 -3.82 12.88
CA HIS A 103 5.01 -4.71 13.81
C HIS A 103 4.31 -6.08 13.96
N ILE A 104 3.73 -6.58 12.85
CA ILE A 104 3.02 -7.88 12.81
C ILE A 104 3.98 -8.96 12.35
N GLU A 105 4.47 -9.75 13.31
CA GLU A 105 5.35 -10.90 13.07
C GLU A 105 4.56 -12.17 12.72
N GLU A 106 3.29 -12.23 13.15
CA GLU A 106 2.40 -13.36 12.91
C GLU A 106 1.90 -13.44 11.46
N ASP A 107 1.40 -14.62 11.07
CA ASP A 107 0.84 -14.82 9.74
C ASP A 107 -0.38 -13.93 9.46
N LYS A 108 -1.19 -13.65 10.49
CA LYS A 108 -2.39 -12.81 10.40
C LYS A 108 -2.36 -11.75 11.49
N GLY A 109 -2.72 -10.52 11.14
CA GLY A 109 -2.90 -9.43 12.09
C GLY A 109 -3.81 -8.36 11.54
N GLU A 110 -4.47 -7.63 12.44
CA GLU A 110 -5.32 -6.49 12.14
C GLU A 110 -4.98 -5.38 13.12
N MET A 111 -4.69 -4.19 12.60
CA MET A 111 -4.28 -3.06 13.41
C MET A 111 -4.77 -1.76 12.79
N GLU A 112 -5.12 -0.80 13.65
CA GLU A 112 -5.43 0.55 13.23
C GLU A 112 -4.14 1.28 12.85
N PHE A 113 -4.21 2.01 11.74
CA PHE A 113 -3.08 2.69 11.15
C PHE A 113 -3.47 4.13 10.86
N SER A 114 -2.79 5.06 11.52
CA SER A 114 -2.97 6.49 11.32
C SER A 114 -1.98 7.02 10.30
N LEU A 115 -2.50 7.59 9.22
CA LEU A 115 -1.73 8.24 8.18
C LEU A 115 -1.92 9.75 8.27
N GLY A 116 -0.92 10.45 8.80
CA GLY A 116 -0.85 11.90 8.74
C GLY A 116 -0.51 12.36 7.32
N LEU A 117 -1.36 13.22 6.77
CA LEU A 117 -1.19 13.90 5.49
C LEU A 117 -1.19 15.41 5.75
N ARG A 118 -0.67 16.20 4.81
CA ARG A 118 -0.73 17.66 4.91
C ARG A 118 -2.16 18.21 4.93
N SER A 119 -3.11 17.50 4.32
CA SER A 119 -4.53 17.86 4.33
C SER A 119 -5.28 17.43 5.59
N GLY A 120 -4.67 16.64 6.48
CA GLY A 120 -5.30 16.10 7.69
C GLY A 120 -4.81 14.69 8.05
N GLU A 121 -5.52 14.02 8.95
CA GLU A 121 -5.21 12.64 9.32
C GLU A 121 -6.26 11.68 8.77
N VAL A 122 -5.82 10.54 8.25
CA VAL A 122 -6.69 9.44 7.86
C VAL A 122 -6.38 8.22 8.72
N ASN A 123 -7.35 7.81 9.53
CA ASN A 123 -7.27 6.59 10.32
C ASN A 123 -7.89 5.44 9.53
N VAL A 124 -7.10 4.41 9.23
CA VAL A 124 -7.55 3.24 8.45
C VAL A 124 -7.29 1.96 9.22
N MET A 125 -8.08 0.93 8.98
CA MET A 125 -7.83 -0.39 9.56
C MET A 125 -7.10 -1.27 8.55
N VAL A 126 -5.87 -1.66 8.90
CA VAL A 126 -5.02 -2.50 8.05
C VAL A 126 -5.04 -3.93 8.55
N LYS A 127 -5.38 -4.86 7.65
CA LYS A 127 -5.36 -6.29 7.90
C LYS A 127 -4.35 -6.96 6.98
N VAL A 128 -3.37 -7.61 7.55
CA VAL A 128 -2.42 -8.48 6.84
C VAL A 128 -2.71 -9.93 7.16
N ALA A 129 -2.62 -10.79 6.15
CA ALA A 129 -2.82 -12.22 6.28
C ALA A 129 -1.91 -12.98 5.31
N ARG A 130 -1.28 -14.04 5.80
CA ARG A 130 -0.51 -15.01 5.03
C ARG A 130 -1.06 -16.39 5.32
N GLU A 131 -1.31 -17.16 4.27
CA GLU A 131 -1.86 -18.51 4.33
C GLU A 131 -1.14 -19.36 3.28
N GLY A 132 -0.04 -19.99 3.69
CA GLY A 132 0.87 -20.71 2.79
C GLY A 132 1.45 -19.77 1.73
N ASP A 133 1.11 -20.04 0.46
CA ASP A 133 1.52 -19.27 -0.71
C ASP A 133 0.63 -18.04 -0.99
N LYS A 134 -0.42 -17.83 -0.20
CA LYS A 134 -1.33 -16.67 -0.34
C LYS A 134 -0.94 -15.57 0.62
N GLN A 135 -0.81 -14.36 0.11
CA GLN A 135 -0.67 -13.14 0.91
C GLN A 135 -1.82 -12.17 0.61
N SER A 136 -2.32 -11.50 1.63
CA SER A 136 -3.43 -10.56 1.54
C SER A 136 -3.20 -9.37 2.46
N LEU A 137 -3.28 -8.17 1.91
CA LEU A 137 -3.20 -6.90 2.63
C LEU A 137 -4.48 -6.15 2.28
N LYS A 138 -5.23 -5.77 3.30
CA LYS A 138 -6.51 -5.07 3.15
C LYS A 138 -6.45 -3.81 3.99
N ILE A 139 -6.71 -2.68 3.37
CA ILE A 139 -6.84 -1.40 4.05
C ILE A 139 -8.31 -1.03 3.96
N LYS A 140 -8.99 -0.93 5.10
CA LYS A 140 -10.37 -0.47 5.19
C LYS A 140 -10.34 1.00 5.56
N PHE A 141 -10.96 1.82 4.73
CA PHE A 141 -11.11 3.23 5.03
C PHE A 141 -12.42 3.43 5.80
N PRO A 142 -12.46 4.40 6.72
CA PRO A 142 -13.70 4.78 7.38
C PRO A 142 -14.67 5.32 6.33
N GLN A 143 -15.96 5.03 6.47
CA GLN A 143 -16.98 5.68 5.64
C GLN A 143 -16.99 7.17 6.00
N GLN A 144 -16.57 8.00 5.05
CA GLN A 144 -16.57 9.46 5.11
C GLN A 144 -17.90 10.01 4.59
#